data_AF-A0A915B5W4-F1
#
_entry.id   AF-A0A915B5W4-F1
#
_cell.length_a   1.000
_cell.length_b   1.000
_cell.length_c   1.000
_cell.angle_alpha   90.00
_cell.angle_beta   90.00
_cell.angle_gamma   90.00
#
_symmetry.space_group_name_H-M   'P 1'
#
loop_
_entity.id
_entity.type
_entity.pdbx_description
1 polymer ?
#
loop_
_entity_poly.entity_id
_entity_poly.type
_entity_poly.pdbx_seq_one_letter_code
_entity_poly.pdbx_strand_id
1 'polypeptide(L)'
;IGTRCHTTTNYRMEQGVIKFCDGLIRTSGCNKTLGKCITTTETILWDPSELADRCPYRTLGKANAQISHRFVTIPTMQAVFVRSKKTQNDTSLDAVCKFRRAEVMKNGVVIEFSPEEQPPRETSNGILNKKILFVEELPEEINKKSDTSVNAKLQFLWNSLSEREQRTTQEIRHRICEQHNRMLWLIGAFSRTDPTTAARVLLRRMDIAAENIGDLLKVFPCKKLEVSQV
;
A
#
# COMPACT_ATOMS: atom_id res chain seq x y z
N ILE A 1 -18.10 -29.68 -70.13
CA ILE A 1 -16.87 -29.33 -69.40
C ILE A 1 -17.31 -28.82 -68.03
N GLY A 2 -17.09 -29.60 -66.98
CA GLY A 2 -17.50 -29.23 -65.62
C GLY A 2 -16.59 -29.90 -64.62
N THR A 3 -15.64 -29.14 -64.08
CA THR A 3 -14.73 -29.58 -63.02
C THR A 3 -15.48 -29.57 -61.70
N ARG A 4 -15.70 -30.74 -61.10
CA ARG A 4 -16.16 -30.86 -59.71
C ARG A 4 -15.00 -30.46 -58.80
N CYS A 5 -15.10 -29.29 -58.19
CA CYS A 5 -14.18 -28.91 -57.11
C CYS A 5 -14.50 -29.77 -55.88
N HIS A 6 -13.58 -30.67 -55.53
CA HIS A 6 -13.63 -31.40 -54.27
C HIS A 6 -12.82 -30.61 -53.24
N THR A 7 -13.45 -30.26 -52.13
CA THR A 7 -12.78 -29.57 -51.03
C THR A 7 -11.84 -30.55 -50.33
N THR A 8 -10.54 -30.29 -50.36
CA THR A 8 -9.54 -31.05 -49.61
C THR A 8 -9.21 -30.30 -48.33
N THR A 9 -9.34 -30.97 -47.18
CA THR A 9 -8.91 -30.42 -45.88
C THR A 9 -7.59 -31.07 -45.49
N ASN A 10 -6.57 -30.24 -45.29
CA ASN A 10 -5.25 -30.70 -44.83
C ASN A 10 -5.13 -30.50 -43.32
N TYR A 11 -4.77 -31.56 -42.60
CA TYR A 11 -4.49 -31.50 -41.16
C TYR A 11 -2.97 -31.58 -40.95
N ARG A 12 -2.44 -30.77 -40.03
CA ARG A 12 -1.05 -30.83 -39.57
C ARG A 12 -1.05 -31.24 -38.10
N MET A 13 -0.34 -32.31 -37.76
CA MET A 13 -0.16 -32.79 -36.40
C MET A 13 1.25 -32.46 -35.93
N GLU A 14 1.37 -31.86 -34.75
CA GLU A 14 2.64 -31.54 -34.09
C GLU A 14 2.67 -32.21 -32.72
N GLN A 15 3.79 -32.83 -32.35
CA GLN A 15 4.00 -33.42 -31.02
C GLN A 15 5.18 -32.71 -30.35
N GLY A 16 5.01 -32.31 -29.08
CA GLY A 16 6.02 -31.60 -28.34
C GLY A 16 5.63 -31.36 -26.89
N VAL A 17 6.45 -30.59 -26.17
CA VAL A 17 6.22 -30.23 -24.76
C VAL A 17 5.39 -28.96 -24.68
N ILE A 18 4.30 -28.99 -23.94
CA ILE A 18 3.43 -27.83 -23.71
C ILE A 18 3.89 -27.11 -22.45
N LYS A 19 4.25 -25.83 -22.59
CA LYS A 19 4.55 -24.94 -21.47
C LYS A 19 3.37 -23.99 -21.25
N PHE A 20 2.85 -23.97 -20.03
CA PHE A 20 1.80 -23.04 -19.64
C PHE A 20 2.43 -21.79 -19.04
N CYS A 21 2.34 -20.66 -19.74
CA CYS A 21 2.64 -19.34 -19.17
C CYS A 21 1.45 -18.41 -19.42
N ASP A 22 1.24 -17.46 -18.50
CA ASP A 22 0.22 -16.44 -18.67
C ASP A 22 0.70 -15.37 -19.67
N GLY A 23 0.04 -15.32 -20.84
CA GLY A 23 0.30 -14.38 -21.94
C GLY A 23 0.92 -15.01 -23.19
N LEU A 24 0.63 -14.43 -24.37
CA LEU A 24 1.20 -14.62 -25.73
C LEU A 24 1.58 -16.04 -26.21
N ILE A 25 1.18 -17.10 -25.51
CA ILE A 25 1.38 -18.50 -25.91
C ILE A 25 0.05 -19.07 -26.43
N ARG A 26 0.15 -20.07 -27.31
CA ARG A 26 -0.96 -20.87 -27.87
C ARG A 26 -1.95 -21.39 -26.81
N THR A 27 -1.53 -21.54 -25.55
CA THR A 27 -2.35 -22.02 -24.42
C THR A 27 -2.95 -20.91 -23.55
N SER A 28 -2.84 -19.65 -23.95
CA SER A 28 -3.36 -18.51 -23.19
C SER A 28 -4.88 -18.61 -23.02
N GLY A 29 -5.37 -18.58 -21.77
CA GLY A 29 -6.79 -18.69 -21.45
C GLY A 29 -7.34 -20.12 -21.44
N CYS A 30 -6.50 -21.12 -21.72
CA CYS A 30 -6.89 -22.53 -21.64
C CYS A 30 -6.89 -23.03 -20.20
N ASN A 31 -7.90 -23.83 -19.84
CA ASN A 31 -7.93 -24.48 -18.53
C ASN A 31 -6.97 -25.68 -18.49
N LYS A 32 -5.91 -25.57 -17.69
CA LYS A 32 -4.81 -26.53 -17.57
C LYS A 32 -5.26 -27.92 -17.09
N THR A 33 -6.35 -28.02 -16.33
CA THR A 33 -6.81 -29.30 -15.75
C THR A 33 -7.67 -30.13 -16.70
N LEU A 34 -8.14 -29.55 -17.81
CA LEU A 34 -9.06 -30.20 -18.76
C LEU A 34 -8.36 -31.14 -19.76
N GLY A 35 -7.03 -31.05 -19.90
CA GLY A 35 -6.26 -31.86 -20.85
C GLY A 35 -6.47 -31.51 -22.32
N LYS A 36 -7.26 -30.47 -22.61
CA LYS A 36 -7.57 -30.02 -23.97
C LYS A 36 -7.84 -28.53 -24.04
N CYS A 37 -7.40 -27.90 -25.13
CA CYS A 37 -7.80 -26.56 -25.51
C CYS A 37 -8.21 -26.52 -26.97
N ILE A 38 -9.39 -25.97 -27.24
CA ILE A 38 -9.91 -25.80 -28.59
C ILE A 38 -9.89 -24.30 -28.88
N THR A 39 -9.09 -23.91 -29.86
CA THR A 39 -9.04 -22.55 -30.39
C THR A 39 -9.72 -22.50 -31.75
N THR A 40 -9.83 -21.32 -32.35
CA THR A 40 -10.37 -21.16 -33.71
C THR A 40 -9.52 -21.82 -34.79
N THR A 41 -8.23 -22.04 -34.53
CA THR A 41 -7.25 -22.51 -35.52
C THR A 41 -6.68 -23.90 -35.22
N GLU A 42 -6.69 -24.33 -33.96
CA GLU A 42 -6.04 -25.57 -33.53
C GLU A 42 -6.71 -26.20 -32.30
N THR A 43 -6.57 -27.51 -32.17
CA THR A 43 -6.91 -28.27 -30.97
C THR A 43 -5.62 -28.78 -30.35
N ILE A 44 -5.35 -28.37 -29.12
CA ILE A 44 -4.17 -28.75 -28.35
C ILE A 44 -4.61 -29.76 -27.29
N LEU A 45 -3.91 -30.89 -27.20
CA LEU A 45 -4.19 -31.96 -26.24
C LEU A 45 -2.94 -32.18 -25.37
N TRP A 46 -3.14 -32.40 -24.08
CA TRP A 46 -2.08 -32.75 -23.12
C TRP A 46 -2.62 -33.69 -22.04
N ASP A 47 -1.72 -34.41 -21.37
CA ASP A 47 -2.09 -35.20 -20.20
C ASP A 47 -2.24 -34.28 -18.97
N PRO A 48 -3.45 -34.13 -18.40
CA PRO A 48 -3.64 -33.29 -17.22
C PRO A 48 -3.00 -33.90 -15.96
N SER A 49 -2.70 -35.20 -15.95
CA SER A 49 -2.16 -35.91 -14.80
C SER A 49 -0.76 -35.42 -14.42
N GLU A 50 0.06 -35.00 -15.38
CA GLU A 50 1.40 -34.44 -15.12
C GLU A 50 1.39 -33.06 -14.45
N LEU A 51 0.25 -32.35 -14.53
CA LEU A 51 0.07 -31.00 -13.99
C LEU A 51 -0.63 -30.99 -12.63
N ALA A 52 -1.38 -32.04 -12.30
CA ALA A 52 -2.14 -32.14 -11.05
C ALA A 52 -1.24 -32.14 -9.80
N ASP A 53 -0.01 -32.65 -9.91
CA ASP A 53 0.92 -32.81 -8.78
C ASP A 53 1.90 -31.65 -8.60
N ARG A 54 1.88 -30.63 -9.46
CA ARG A 54 2.84 -29.51 -9.41
C ARG A 54 2.17 -28.23 -8.93
N CYS A 55 2.47 -27.84 -7.70
CA CYS A 55 2.09 -26.53 -7.18
C CYS A 55 2.72 -25.42 -8.03
N PRO A 56 1.94 -24.47 -8.58
CA PRO A 56 2.48 -23.39 -9.41
C PRO A 56 3.27 -22.34 -8.61
N TYR A 57 3.40 -22.49 -7.29
CA TYR A 57 4.08 -21.55 -6.44
C TYR A 57 5.36 -22.11 -5.80
N ARG A 58 6.33 -21.23 -5.55
CA ARG A 58 7.58 -21.54 -4.84
C ARG A 58 7.64 -20.82 -3.50
N THR A 59 8.14 -21.54 -2.48
CA THR A 59 8.36 -20.97 -1.15
C THR A 59 9.55 -20.01 -1.16
N LEU A 60 9.36 -18.73 -0.78
CA LEU A 60 10.48 -17.78 -0.66
C LEU A 60 11.14 -17.79 0.73
N GLY A 61 10.41 -18.19 1.76
CA GLY A 61 10.96 -18.29 3.12
C GLY A 61 9.92 -18.12 4.21
N LYS A 62 10.41 -18.02 5.46
CA LYS A 62 9.61 -17.73 6.65
C LYS A 62 10.06 -16.41 7.24
N ALA A 63 9.13 -15.50 7.51
CA ALA A 63 9.45 -14.22 8.14
C ALA A 63 8.41 -13.83 9.21
N ASN A 64 8.85 -13.02 10.16
CA ASN A 64 7.96 -12.36 11.09
C ASN A 64 7.29 -11.18 10.39
N ALA A 65 5.98 -11.10 10.53
CA ALA A 65 5.17 -10.07 9.89
C ALA A 65 4.29 -9.37 10.90
N GLN A 66 4.04 -8.10 10.67
CA GLN A 66 3.06 -7.30 11.38
C GLN A 66 1.78 -7.30 10.54
N ILE A 67 0.69 -7.79 11.12
CA ILE A 67 -0.56 -8.00 10.39
C ILE A 67 -1.62 -7.01 10.86
N SER A 68 -2.17 -6.28 9.89
CA SER A 68 -3.33 -5.42 10.03
C SER A 68 -4.49 -5.95 9.19
N HIS A 69 -5.68 -5.37 9.36
CA HIS A 69 -6.87 -5.71 8.59
C HIS A 69 -6.68 -5.54 7.07
N ARG A 70 -5.88 -4.56 6.64
CA ARG A 70 -5.68 -4.23 5.22
C ARG A 70 -4.29 -4.56 4.69
N PHE A 71 -3.29 -4.59 5.57
CA PHE A 71 -1.88 -4.66 5.21
C PHE A 71 -1.18 -5.78 5.96
N VAL A 72 -0.20 -6.38 5.31
CA VAL A 72 0.75 -7.32 5.92
C VAL A 72 2.14 -6.75 5.69
N THR A 73 2.80 -6.33 6.76
CA THR A 73 4.13 -5.69 6.71
C THR A 73 5.20 -6.68 7.15
N ILE A 74 6.27 -6.81 6.37
CA ILE A 74 7.34 -7.75 6.66
C ILE A 74 8.65 -6.97 6.73
N PRO A 75 9.09 -6.57 7.95
CA PRO A 75 10.23 -5.69 8.11
C PRO A 75 11.53 -6.24 7.52
N THR A 76 11.77 -7.55 7.66
CA THR A 76 12.97 -8.21 7.13
C THR A 76 13.07 -8.14 5.61
N MET A 77 11.94 -7.94 4.91
CA MET A 77 11.89 -7.80 3.47
C MET A 77 11.64 -6.37 3.00
N GLN A 78 11.48 -5.43 3.94
CA GLN A 78 11.14 -4.04 3.67
C GLN A 78 9.96 -3.92 2.70
N ALA A 79 8.92 -4.76 2.90
CA ALA A 79 7.80 -4.88 2.00
C ALA A 79 6.46 -4.83 2.74
N VAL A 80 5.48 -4.14 2.14
CA VAL A 80 4.09 -4.12 2.59
C VAL A 80 3.21 -4.74 1.51
N PHE A 81 2.43 -5.75 1.89
CA PHE A 81 1.48 -6.41 1.02
C PHE A 81 0.05 -5.95 1.35
N VAL A 82 -0.75 -5.73 0.30
CA VAL A 82 -2.14 -5.28 0.43
C VAL A 82 -3.06 -6.48 0.27
N ARG A 83 -3.92 -6.72 1.25
CA ARG A 83 -4.93 -7.79 1.18
C ARG A 83 -5.91 -7.53 0.05
N SER A 84 -6.22 -8.56 -0.74
CA SER A 84 -7.27 -8.50 -1.75
C SER A 84 -8.64 -8.44 -1.07
N LYS A 85 -9.55 -7.59 -1.56
CA LYS A 85 -10.94 -7.55 -1.06
C LYS A 85 -11.78 -8.73 -1.57
N LYS A 86 -11.30 -9.48 -2.55
CA LYS A 86 -12.03 -10.63 -3.10
C LYS A 86 -11.80 -11.82 -2.18
N THR A 87 -12.87 -12.26 -1.51
CA THR A 87 -13.04 -13.64 -1.03
C THR A 87 -13.20 -14.56 -2.24
N GLN A 88 -12.15 -14.68 -3.06
CA GLN A 88 -12.02 -15.91 -3.80
C GLN A 88 -11.59 -16.93 -2.77
N ASN A 89 -12.57 -17.66 -2.24
CA ASN A 89 -12.33 -19.02 -1.80
C ASN A 89 -11.92 -19.79 -3.05
N ASP A 90 -10.68 -19.57 -3.52
CA ASP A 90 -10.06 -20.40 -4.53
C ASP A 90 -9.72 -21.71 -3.82
N THR A 91 -10.76 -22.50 -3.56
CA THR A 91 -10.69 -23.87 -3.05
C THR A 91 -9.77 -24.72 -3.94
N SER A 92 -9.52 -24.29 -5.18
CA SER A 92 -8.56 -24.86 -6.14
C SER A 92 -7.10 -24.69 -5.74
N LEU A 93 -6.73 -23.62 -5.02
CA LEU A 93 -5.36 -23.33 -4.61
C LEU A 93 -4.93 -24.18 -3.41
N ASP A 94 -5.85 -24.35 -2.45
CA ASP A 94 -5.64 -25.18 -1.26
C ASP A 94 -5.50 -26.68 -1.62
N ALA A 95 -6.25 -27.15 -2.64
CA ALA A 95 -6.21 -28.54 -3.07
C ALA A 95 -4.91 -28.92 -3.81
N VAL A 96 -4.38 -28.03 -4.65
CA VAL A 96 -3.18 -28.30 -5.47
C VAL A 96 -1.88 -28.08 -4.68
N CYS A 97 -1.84 -27.08 -3.80
CA CYS A 97 -0.62 -26.69 -3.09
C CYS A 97 -0.58 -27.04 -1.59
N LYS A 98 -1.66 -27.65 -1.06
CA LYS A 98 -1.76 -28.10 0.35
C LYS A 98 -1.52 -26.96 1.36
N PHE A 99 -1.92 -25.73 1.04
CA PHE A 99 -1.85 -24.63 1.99
C PHE A 99 -2.85 -24.84 3.14
N ARG A 100 -2.48 -24.43 4.35
CA ARG A 100 -3.39 -24.52 5.51
C ARG A 100 -4.30 -23.30 5.62
N ARG A 101 -3.70 -22.11 5.56
CA ARG A 101 -4.37 -20.81 5.72
C ARG A 101 -3.64 -19.76 4.91
N ALA A 102 -3.81 -19.81 3.60
CA ALA A 102 -3.20 -18.86 2.69
C ALA A 102 -4.18 -17.75 2.28
N GLU A 103 -3.67 -16.52 2.18
CA GLU A 103 -4.38 -15.42 1.54
C GLU A 103 -3.57 -14.92 0.33
N VAL A 104 -4.26 -14.66 -0.77
CA VAL A 104 -3.68 -14.05 -1.98
C VAL A 104 -3.68 -12.52 -1.82
N MET A 105 -2.51 -11.92 -1.89
CA MET A 105 -2.32 -10.47 -1.85
C MET A 105 -2.66 -9.85 -3.21
N LYS A 106 -2.93 -8.53 -3.25
CA LYS A 106 -3.32 -7.83 -4.49
C LYS A 106 -2.29 -7.95 -5.63
N ASN A 107 -1.02 -8.19 -5.29
CA ASN A 107 0.07 -8.37 -6.24
C ASN A 107 0.32 -9.84 -6.64
N GLY A 108 -0.59 -10.77 -6.30
CA GLY A 108 -0.47 -12.20 -6.64
C GLY A 108 0.42 -13.00 -5.69
N VAL A 109 1.06 -12.35 -4.72
CA VAL A 109 1.85 -13.05 -3.69
C VAL A 109 0.89 -13.77 -2.75
N VAL A 110 1.12 -15.05 -2.54
CA VAL A 110 0.36 -15.86 -1.59
C VAL A 110 1.12 -15.89 -0.27
N ILE A 111 0.38 -15.65 0.80
CA ILE A 111 0.90 -15.57 2.17
C ILE A 111 0.18 -16.61 3.01
N GLU A 112 0.90 -17.63 3.44
CA GLU A 112 0.39 -18.61 4.40
C GLU A 112 0.64 -18.13 5.83
N PHE A 113 -0.43 -18.06 6.62
CA PHE A 113 -0.38 -17.70 8.03
C PHE A 113 -0.32 -18.95 8.90
N SER A 114 0.74 -19.09 9.69
CA SER A 114 0.77 -20.13 10.73
C SER A 114 -0.28 -19.83 11.81
N PRO A 115 -1.10 -20.80 12.25
CA PRO A 115 -1.83 -20.68 13.51
C PRO A 115 -0.81 -20.62 14.65
N GLU A 116 -0.97 -19.68 15.57
CA GLU A 116 -0.09 -19.47 16.72
C GLU A 116 -0.59 -20.28 17.93
N GLU A 117 0.34 -20.84 18.71
CA GLU A 117 0.12 -21.22 20.10
C GLU A 117 -0.29 -19.96 20.88
N GLN A 118 -1.42 -20.00 21.59
CA GLN A 118 -1.94 -18.86 22.37
C GLN A 118 -0.97 -18.46 23.50
N PRO A 119 -0.99 -17.18 23.93
CA PRO A 119 -1.72 -16.88 25.17
C PRO A 119 -2.47 -15.51 25.13
N PRO A 120 -3.03 -15.04 26.25
CA PRO A 120 -4.46 -14.89 26.50
C PRO A 120 -5.07 -13.58 25.97
N ARG A 121 -6.41 -13.60 25.91
CA ARG A 121 -7.30 -12.46 25.72
C ARG A 121 -6.85 -11.27 26.57
N GLU A 122 -6.40 -10.19 25.94
CA GLU A 122 -6.75 -8.84 26.38
C GLU A 122 -6.44 -7.79 25.31
N THR A 123 -7.38 -6.87 25.24
CA THR A 123 -7.53 -5.71 24.36
C THR A 123 -6.25 -4.87 24.32
N SER A 124 -5.46 -4.98 23.25
CA SER A 124 -4.52 -3.91 22.87
C SER A 124 -4.15 -4.05 21.39
N ASN A 125 -3.85 -2.92 20.74
CA ASN A 125 -3.33 -2.81 19.38
C ASN A 125 -1.95 -3.48 19.27
N GLY A 126 -1.93 -4.81 19.38
CA GLY A 126 -0.74 -5.64 19.44
C GLY A 126 -0.25 -5.98 18.04
N ILE A 127 0.96 -5.54 17.75
CA ILE A 127 1.76 -6.02 16.63
C ILE A 127 1.95 -7.53 16.80
N LEU A 128 1.17 -8.30 16.05
CA LEU A 128 1.14 -9.75 16.13
C LEU A 128 2.29 -10.32 15.30
N ASN A 129 3.34 -10.82 15.94
CA ASN A 129 4.55 -11.36 15.31
C ASN A 129 4.28 -12.74 14.69
N LYS A 130 3.62 -12.79 13.52
CA LYS A 130 3.34 -14.08 12.87
C LYS A 130 4.45 -14.52 11.95
N LYS A 131 4.73 -15.83 11.96
CA LYS A 131 5.52 -16.51 10.94
C LYS A 131 4.67 -16.68 9.67
N ILE A 132 5.10 -16.03 8.59
CA ILE A 132 4.47 -16.07 7.28
C ILE A 132 5.30 -16.95 6.34
N LEU A 133 4.66 -17.92 5.68
CA LEU A 133 5.24 -18.65 4.55
C LEU A 133 4.91 -17.88 3.27
N PHE A 134 5.95 -17.47 2.53
CA PHE A 134 5.78 -16.85 1.23
C PHE A 134 5.60 -17.89 0.15
N VAL A 135 4.70 -17.61 -0.78
CA VAL A 135 4.37 -18.47 -1.89
C VAL A 135 4.25 -17.56 -3.13
N GLU A 136 5.31 -17.49 -3.94
CA GLU A 136 5.34 -16.70 -5.19
C GLU A 136 5.00 -17.62 -6.36
N GLU A 137 4.09 -17.20 -7.25
CA GLU A 137 3.73 -17.96 -8.45
C GLU A 137 4.94 -17.99 -9.38
N LEU A 138 5.34 -19.18 -9.87
CA LEU A 138 6.22 -19.24 -11.04
C LEU A 138 5.41 -18.70 -12.23
N PRO A 139 5.98 -17.71 -12.95
CA PRO A 139 6.92 -18.12 -13.99
C PRO A 139 8.22 -17.29 -13.99
N GLU A 140 9.31 -17.93 -14.39
CA GLU A 140 10.46 -17.22 -14.93
C GLU A 140 10.07 -16.48 -16.21
N GLU A 141 10.50 -15.22 -16.26
CA GLU A 141 10.64 -14.35 -17.44
C GLU A 141 9.41 -13.97 -18.27
N ILE A 142 8.75 -12.86 -17.90
CA ILE A 142 8.49 -11.73 -18.81
C ILE A 142 8.58 -10.42 -17.99
N ASN A 143 9.27 -9.42 -18.54
CA ASN A 143 9.50 -8.04 -18.06
C ASN A 143 8.26 -7.26 -17.55
N LYS A 144 7.64 -7.71 -16.44
CA LYS A 144 6.72 -6.96 -15.56
C LYS A 144 7.00 -7.19 -14.07
N LYS A 145 8.05 -7.95 -13.73
CA LYS A 145 8.46 -8.31 -12.35
C LYS A 145 9.04 -7.14 -11.54
N SER A 146 9.49 -6.04 -12.18
CA SER A 146 9.95 -4.86 -11.44
C SER A 146 8.79 -4.20 -10.71
N ASP A 147 7.68 -3.93 -11.38
CA ASP A 147 6.74 -2.93 -10.89
C ASP A 147 5.95 -3.37 -9.66
N THR A 148 5.62 -4.67 -9.53
CA THR A 148 4.78 -5.17 -8.44
C THR A 148 5.56 -5.39 -7.14
N SER A 149 6.78 -5.89 -7.20
CA SER A 149 7.67 -6.05 -6.04
C SER A 149 8.26 -4.70 -5.60
N VAL A 150 8.62 -3.85 -6.56
CA VAL A 150 9.03 -2.46 -6.30
C VAL A 150 7.90 -1.70 -5.65
N ASN A 151 6.65 -1.87 -6.08
CA ASN A 151 5.52 -1.23 -5.41
C ASN A 151 5.42 -1.63 -3.92
N ALA A 152 5.58 -2.90 -3.57
CA ALA A 152 5.55 -3.31 -2.15
C ALA A 152 6.67 -2.67 -1.30
N LYS A 153 7.86 -2.51 -1.88
CA LYS A 153 8.99 -1.81 -1.24
C LYS A 153 8.78 -0.29 -1.16
N LEU A 154 8.29 0.32 -2.24
CA LEU A 154 7.95 1.74 -2.26
C LEU A 154 6.85 2.07 -1.26
N GLN A 155 5.86 1.19 -1.09
CA GLN A 155 4.83 1.34 -0.06
C GLN A 155 5.42 1.25 1.35
N PHE A 156 6.37 0.34 1.59
CA PHE A 156 7.08 0.27 2.87
C PHE A 156 7.86 1.57 3.15
N LEU A 157 8.61 2.06 2.17
CA LEU A 157 9.38 3.30 2.29
C LEU A 157 8.46 4.50 2.53
N TRP A 158 7.37 4.62 1.77
CA TRP A 158 6.39 5.69 1.91
C TRP A 158 5.76 5.68 3.31
N ASN A 159 5.28 4.54 3.77
CA ASN A 159 4.65 4.42 5.09
C ASN A 159 5.65 4.73 6.20
N SER A 160 6.87 4.19 6.13
CA SER A 160 7.93 4.43 7.12
C SER A 160 8.32 5.91 7.18
N LEU A 161 8.43 6.57 6.02
CA LEU A 161 8.75 7.99 5.93
C LEU A 161 7.61 8.86 6.46
N SER A 162 6.37 8.56 6.05
CA SER A 162 5.19 9.30 6.47
C SER A 162 4.94 9.18 7.97
N GLU A 163 5.09 8.00 8.57
CA GLU A 163 5.00 7.82 10.02
C GLU A 163 6.06 8.64 10.77
N ARG A 164 7.30 8.66 10.27
CA ARG A 164 8.38 9.47 10.86
C ARG A 164 8.09 10.96 10.75
N GLU A 165 7.67 11.41 9.57
CA GLU A 165 7.33 12.80 9.30
C GLU A 165 6.15 13.27 10.17
N GLN A 166 5.12 12.45 10.33
CA GLN A 166 4.00 12.76 11.22
C GLN A 166 4.41 12.93 12.67
N ARG A 167 5.25 12.03 13.21
CA ARG A 167 5.75 12.14 14.59
C ARG A 167 6.54 13.42 14.80
N THR A 168 7.50 13.71 13.92
CA THR A 168 8.30 14.93 14.00
C THR A 168 7.43 16.19 13.85
N THR A 169 6.47 16.19 12.93
CA THR A 169 5.55 17.32 12.76
C THR A 169 4.68 17.56 13.99
N GLN A 170 4.20 16.49 14.65
CA GLN A 170 3.42 16.60 15.87
C GLN A 170 4.23 17.20 17.02
N GLU A 171 5.48 16.78 17.18
CA GLU A 171 6.39 17.34 18.18
C GLU A 171 6.68 18.83 17.93
N ILE A 172 6.95 19.22 16.67
CA ILE A 172 7.19 20.61 16.29
C ILE A 172 5.95 21.47 16.56
N ARG A 173 4.76 20.99 16.17
CA ARG A 173 3.50 21.71 16.45
C ARG A 173 3.29 21.94 17.94
N HIS A 174 3.55 20.93 18.76
CA HIS A 174 3.44 21.05 20.21
C HIS A 174 4.38 22.12 20.75
N ARG A 175 5.66 22.09 20.34
CA ARG A 175 6.65 23.11 20.74
C ARG A 175 6.26 24.52 20.28
N ILE A 176 5.75 24.69 19.07
CA ILE A 176 5.29 25.99 18.57
C ILE A 176 4.14 26.52 19.44
N CYS A 177 3.19 25.65 19.81
CA CYS A 177 2.09 26.01 20.70
C CYS A 177 2.59 26.49 22.07
N GLU A 178 3.51 25.75 22.69
CA GLU A 178 4.12 26.14 23.96
C GLU A 178 4.84 27.49 23.87
N GLN A 179 5.62 27.70 22.81
CA GLN A 179 6.34 28.96 22.58
C GLN A 179 5.36 30.12 22.34
N HIS A 180 4.28 29.89 21.60
CA HIS A 180 3.24 30.89 21.39
C HIS A 180 2.57 31.29 22.71
N ASN A 181 2.25 30.32 23.57
CA ASN A 181 1.66 30.59 24.89
C ASN A 181 2.63 31.40 25.79
N ARG A 182 3.92 31.09 25.76
CA ARG A 182 4.95 31.88 26.48
C ARG A 182 5.03 33.31 25.95
N MET A 183 4.98 33.48 24.64
CA MET A 183 4.97 34.80 24.01
C MET A 183 3.72 35.61 24.39
N LEU A 184 2.54 34.99 24.42
CA LEU A 184 1.31 35.66 24.86
C LEU A 184 1.40 36.12 26.32
N TRP A 185 2.04 35.33 27.19
CA TRP A 185 2.28 35.73 28.57
C TRP A 185 3.18 36.97 28.67
N LEU A 186 4.26 37.01 27.89
CA LEU A 186 5.14 38.17 27.81
C LEU A 186 4.42 39.41 27.27
N ILE A 187 3.61 39.26 26.21
CA ILE A 187 2.80 40.35 25.65
C ILE A 187 1.83 40.89 26.70
N GLY A 188 1.17 40.01 27.46
CA GLY A 188 0.28 40.41 28.55
C GLY A 188 1.00 41.10 29.71
N ALA A 189 2.26 40.74 30.00
CA ALA A 189 3.09 41.46 30.95
C ALA A 189 3.46 42.86 30.42
N PHE A 190 3.87 42.95 29.15
CA PHE A 190 4.22 44.22 28.49
C PHE A 190 3.03 45.16 28.32
N SER A 191 1.81 44.65 28.13
CA SER A 191 0.64 45.52 27.96
C SER A 191 0.36 46.39 29.17
N ARG A 192 0.84 46.01 30.37
CA ARG A 192 0.72 46.81 31.59
C ARG A 192 1.57 48.08 31.56
N THR A 193 2.71 48.05 30.87
CA THR A 193 3.64 49.19 30.78
C THR A 193 3.49 49.96 29.48
N ASP A 194 3.30 49.26 28.37
CA ASP A 194 3.08 49.84 27.04
C ASP A 194 1.97 49.08 26.30
N PRO A 195 0.70 49.46 26.51
CA PRO A 195 -0.45 48.82 25.87
C PRO A 195 -0.41 48.97 24.35
N THR A 196 0.14 50.06 23.83
CA THR A 196 0.22 50.32 22.39
C THR A 196 1.21 49.37 21.72
N THR A 197 2.42 49.22 22.26
CA THR A 197 3.41 48.27 21.72
C THR A 197 2.91 46.83 21.83
N ALA A 198 2.28 46.45 22.96
CA ALA A 198 1.68 45.14 23.11
C ALA A 198 0.60 44.87 22.04
N ALA A 199 -0.30 45.83 21.79
CA ALA A 199 -1.32 45.73 20.74
C ALA A 199 -0.69 45.54 19.35
N ARG A 200 0.38 46.29 19.06
CA ARG A 200 1.07 46.23 17.76
C ARG A 200 1.75 44.88 17.52
N VAL A 201 2.38 44.32 18.56
CA VAL A 201 3.00 42.98 18.49
C VAL A 201 1.92 41.90 18.32
N LEU A 202 0.84 41.98 19.09
CA LEU A 202 -0.25 41.00 19.07
C LEU A 202 -0.99 40.99 17.72
N LEU A 203 -1.35 42.17 17.22
CA LEU A 203 -2.14 42.36 16.00
C LEU A 203 -1.28 42.48 14.73
N ARG A 204 0.05 42.50 14.88
CA ARG A 204 1.04 42.62 13.80
C ARG A 204 0.82 43.83 12.88
N ARG A 205 0.44 44.97 13.46
CA ARG A 205 0.22 46.24 12.73
C ARG A 205 0.69 47.42 13.56
N MET A 206 1.13 48.50 12.90
CA MET A 206 1.77 49.66 13.56
C MET A 206 0.89 50.91 13.61
N ASP A 207 -0.18 50.96 12.81
CA ASP A 207 -1.12 52.06 12.66
C ASP A 207 -2.24 52.03 13.71
N ILE A 208 -1.89 51.63 14.93
CA ILE A 208 -2.81 51.56 16.06
C ILE A 208 -2.16 52.12 17.32
N ALA A 209 -3.01 52.62 18.21
CA ALA A 209 -2.73 52.94 19.59
C ALA A 209 -3.66 52.12 20.49
N ALA A 210 -3.28 51.88 21.73
CA ALA A 210 -4.11 51.16 22.66
C ALA A 210 -3.96 51.67 24.10
N GLU A 211 -5.04 51.52 24.87
CA GLU A 211 -5.12 51.79 26.30
C GLU A 211 -5.70 50.59 27.05
N ASN A 212 -5.34 50.43 28.32
CA ASN A 212 -5.95 49.40 29.17
C ASN A 212 -7.26 49.94 29.77
N ILE A 213 -8.33 49.17 29.64
CA ILE A 213 -9.59 49.37 30.38
C ILE A 213 -9.82 48.12 31.22
N GLY A 214 -9.42 48.20 32.49
CA GLY A 214 -9.39 47.02 33.37
C GLY A 214 -8.50 45.94 32.78
N ASP A 215 -9.06 44.75 32.56
CA ASP A 215 -8.37 43.60 31.96
C ASP A 215 -8.44 43.57 30.42
N LEU A 216 -9.06 44.58 29.80
CA LEU A 216 -9.24 44.65 28.35
C LEU A 216 -8.28 45.66 27.71
N LEU A 217 -7.83 45.32 26.49
CA LEU A 217 -7.06 46.22 25.64
C LEU A 217 -8.03 46.93 24.69
N LYS A 218 -8.22 48.25 24.85
CA LYS A 218 -9.00 49.05 23.91
C LYS A 218 -8.06 49.62 22.85
N VAL A 219 -8.34 49.31 21.59
CA VAL A 219 -7.47 49.63 20.44
C VAL A 219 -8.13 50.66 19.55
N PHE A 220 -7.35 51.64 19.10
CA PHE A 220 -7.78 52.73 18.22
C PHE A 220 -6.90 52.79 16.96
N PRO A 221 -7.46 53.07 15.79
CA PRO A 221 -6.66 53.30 14.58
C PRO A 221 -5.96 54.66 14.62
N CYS A 222 -4.72 54.71 14.13
CA CYS A 222 -3.96 55.94 13.93
C CYS A 222 -4.03 56.37 12.45
N LYS A 223 -4.20 57.67 12.21
CA LYS A 223 -4.07 58.25 10.87
C LYS A 223 -2.59 58.49 10.57
N LYS A 224 -2.13 58.10 9.38
CA LYS A 224 -0.81 58.48 8.88
C LYS A 224 -0.83 59.95 8.47
N LEU A 225 0.12 60.73 8.98
CA LEU A 225 0.37 62.10 8.56
C LEU A 225 1.68 62.12 7.76
N GLU A 226 1.73 62.92 6.69
CA GLU A 226 2.96 63.15 5.96
C GLU A 226 3.83 64.18 6.69
N VAL A 227 5.15 64.04 6.59
CA VAL A 227 6.13 64.88 7.32
C VAL A 227 6.00 66.37 6.96
N SER A 228 5.44 66.70 5.80
CA SER A 228 5.14 68.07 5.37
C SER A 228 4.00 68.75 6.15
N GLN A 229 3.26 68.00 6.97
CA GLN A 229 2.07 68.47 7.71
C GLN A 229 2.23 68.46 9.24
N VAL A 230 3.46 68.23 9.74
CA VAL A 230 3.80 68.20 11.18
C VAL A 230 4.71 69.36 11.54
#